data_AF-A0AAY4D0V4-F1
#
_entry.id   AF-A0AAY4D0V4-F1
#
_cell.length_a   1.000
_cell.length_b   1.000
_cell.length_c   1.000
_cell.angle_alpha   90.00
_cell.angle_beta   90.00
_cell.angle_gamma   90.00
#
_symmetry.space_group_name_H-M   'P 1'
#
loop_
_entity.id
_entity.type
_entity.pdbx_description
1 polymer ?
#
loop_
_entity_poly.entity_id
_entity_poly.type
_entity_poly.pdbx_seq_one_letter_code
_entity_poly.pdbx_strand_id
1 'polypeptide(L)'
;QCSSLPSAQPTLNPFPTVRLDGDPHFIIELPQRNDALCFNINEKPGTIFSLVKDPVLGIVVNGRIIGDKKVSPGGKMNTYFGSFGIMYPKLGIRLMVSTQEISVFHSSKLVKLIMDLQVAKDHLTISLRDSIKFVIILHKVWEKHPYHQDYLGFYTIDSHLFSTRVHGLLGQFYHGVQFEVGELHAGKDANKPSATMWVKGQEVTVFRGQQKDFRRDVKKGENVPCWFFRNNGTGIIDGSHEDYIVPGLFRTF
;
A
#
# COMPACT_ATOMS: atom_id res chain seq x y z
N GLN A 1 -39.37 -44.30 -1.78
CA GLN A 1 -39.28 -42.85 -1.99
C GLN A 1 -39.28 -42.20 -0.61
N CYS A 2 -38.11 -41.80 -0.10
CA CYS A 2 -38.00 -40.89 1.03
C CYS A 2 -36.97 -39.83 0.63
N SER A 3 -37.46 -38.60 0.61
CA SER A 3 -36.89 -37.41 0.01
C SER A 3 -35.76 -36.86 0.87
N SER A 4 -34.63 -36.53 0.24
CA SER A 4 -33.51 -35.78 0.81
C SER A 4 -33.93 -34.33 1.14
N LEU A 5 -33.73 -33.91 2.39
CA LEU A 5 -33.75 -32.50 2.78
C LEU A 5 -32.49 -31.80 2.25
N PRO A 6 -32.57 -30.59 1.65
CA PRO A 6 -31.39 -29.83 1.28
C PRO A 6 -30.72 -29.25 2.53
N SER A 7 -29.42 -29.52 2.67
CA SER A 7 -28.53 -28.82 3.60
C SER A 7 -28.52 -27.33 3.26
N ALA A 8 -29.00 -26.50 4.19
CA ALA A 8 -28.91 -25.05 4.09
C ALA A 8 -27.44 -24.63 4.25
N GLN A 9 -26.81 -24.15 3.18
CA GLN A 9 -25.53 -23.45 3.27
C GLN A 9 -25.75 -22.14 4.04
N PRO A 10 -24.92 -21.81 5.05
CA PRO A 10 -25.02 -20.54 5.73
C PRO A 10 -24.62 -19.43 4.75
N THR A 11 -25.56 -18.54 4.47
CA THR A 11 -25.34 -17.30 3.72
C THR A 11 -24.28 -16.49 4.45
N LEU A 12 -23.09 -16.34 3.85
CA LEU A 12 -22.04 -15.47 4.35
C LEU A 12 -22.59 -14.04 4.34
N ASN A 13 -22.92 -13.50 5.52
CA ASN A 13 -23.28 -12.09 5.65
C ASN A 13 -22.13 -11.24 5.08
N PRO A 14 -22.40 -10.23 4.24
CA PRO A 14 -21.35 -9.36 3.73
C PRO A 14 -20.70 -8.66 4.92
N PHE A 15 -19.43 -9.00 5.17
CA PHE A 15 -18.65 -8.41 6.24
C PHE A 15 -18.74 -6.88 6.15
N PRO A 16 -19.04 -6.18 7.25
CA PRO A 16 -19.14 -4.73 7.23
C PRO A 16 -17.80 -4.14 6.78
N THR A 17 -17.86 -3.20 5.84
CA THR A 17 -16.71 -2.38 5.44
C THR A 17 -16.12 -1.74 6.68
N VAL A 18 -14.94 -2.18 7.10
CA VAL A 18 -14.15 -1.49 8.12
C VAL A 18 -13.61 -0.23 7.47
N ARG A 19 -14.44 0.82 7.45
CA ARG A 19 -14.05 2.14 6.97
C ARG A 19 -13.28 2.83 8.08
N LEU A 20 -12.01 2.46 8.24
CA LEU A 20 -11.04 3.25 8.99
C LEU A 20 -10.60 4.39 8.06
N ASP A 21 -11.48 5.38 7.88
CA ASP A 21 -11.20 6.59 7.08
C ASP A 21 -9.97 7.30 7.66
N GLY A 22 -8.93 7.50 6.83
CA GLY A 22 -7.90 8.50 7.10
C GLY A 22 -6.44 8.19 6.79
N ASP A 23 -6.05 6.93 6.63
CA ASP A 23 -4.62 6.56 6.71
C ASP A 23 -4.14 5.90 5.39
N PRO A 24 -2.83 5.88 5.03
CA PRO A 24 -2.42 5.14 3.85
C PRO A 24 -2.57 3.64 4.14
N HIS A 25 -3.41 2.98 3.33
CA HIS A 25 -3.66 1.55 3.41
C HIS A 25 -2.75 0.83 2.42
N PHE A 26 -1.95 -0.12 2.91
CA PHE A 26 -1.20 -1.03 2.05
C PHE A 26 -2.01 -2.32 1.88
N ILE A 27 -2.17 -2.74 0.62
CA ILE A 27 -2.80 -4.01 0.26
C ILE A 27 -1.73 -4.84 -0.46
N ILE A 28 -1.41 -5.99 0.12
CA ILE A 28 -0.50 -6.99 -0.44
C ILE A 28 -1.36 -8.10 -1.01
N GLU A 29 -1.57 -8.09 -2.31
CA GLU A 29 -2.23 -9.19 -3.00
C GLU A 29 -1.30 -10.41 -3.07
N LEU A 30 -1.86 -11.59 -2.81
CA LEU A 30 -1.17 -12.86 -2.91
C LEU A 30 -1.95 -13.75 -3.89
N PRO A 31 -1.75 -13.54 -5.22
CA PRO A 31 -2.56 -14.20 -6.25
C PRO A 31 -2.55 -15.72 -6.17
N GLN A 32 -1.42 -16.30 -5.78
CA GLN A 32 -1.26 -17.75 -5.60
C GLN A 32 -2.17 -18.34 -4.51
N ARG A 33 -2.67 -17.51 -3.59
CA ARG A 33 -3.58 -17.91 -2.50
C ARG A 33 -4.99 -17.35 -2.66
N ASN A 34 -5.23 -16.52 -3.68
CA ASN A 34 -6.47 -15.76 -3.85
C ASN A 34 -6.89 -15.02 -2.56
N ASP A 35 -5.91 -14.43 -1.87
CA ASP A 35 -6.11 -13.70 -0.62
C ASP A 35 -5.22 -12.46 -0.58
N ALA A 36 -5.44 -11.59 0.41
CA ALA A 36 -4.67 -10.37 0.59
C ALA A 36 -4.37 -10.11 2.07
N LEU A 37 -3.23 -9.47 2.31
CA LEU A 37 -2.88 -8.90 3.60
C LEU A 37 -2.99 -7.38 3.51
N CYS A 38 -3.34 -6.72 4.61
CA CYS A 38 -3.42 -5.28 4.64
C CYS A 38 -3.00 -4.71 5.99
N PHE A 39 -2.42 -3.52 5.95
CA PHE A 39 -2.02 -2.78 7.14
C PHE A 39 -1.95 -1.30 6.82
N ASN A 40 -1.98 -0.49 7.87
CA ASN A 40 -1.80 0.96 7.76
C ASN A 40 -0.41 1.31 8.27
N ILE A 41 0.13 2.44 7.83
CA ILE A 41 1.32 3.05 8.42
C ILE A 41 1.01 4.49 8.76
N ASN A 42 1.06 4.79 10.05
CA ASN A 42 0.73 6.10 10.59
C ASN A 42 1.95 6.71 11.24
N GLU A 43 2.31 7.91 10.78
CA GLU A 43 3.40 8.70 11.32
C GLU A 43 3.12 10.20 11.16
N LYS A 44 3.88 11.02 11.88
CA LYS A 44 3.70 12.48 11.79
C LYS A 44 3.95 13.01 10.37
N PRO A 45 3.25 14.09 9.96
CA PRO A 45 3.54 14.78 8.70
C PRO A 45 5.01 15.16 8.57
N GLY A 46 5.55 15.03 7.36
CA GLY A 46 6.97 15.24 7.07
C GLY A 46 7.82 13.97 7.16
N THR A 47 7.34 12.91 7.81
CA THR A 47 8.00 11.59 7.82
C THR A 47 8.09 11.03 6.41
N ILE A 48 9.20 10.38 6.07
CA ILE A 48 9.42 9.81 4.74
C ILE A 48 9.76 8.34 4.92
N PHE A 49 8.99 7.47 4.28
CA PHE A 49 9.21 6.02 4.33
C PHE A 49 9.90 5.51 3.08
N SER A 50 10.77 4.51 3.24
CA SER A 50 11.28 3.68 2.15
C SER A 50 10.28 2.57 1.85
N LEU A 51 9.64 2.67 0.68
CA LEU A 51 8.61 1.73 0.24
C LEU A 51 9.23 0.56 -0.52
N VAL A 52 10.16 0.88 -1.42
CA VAL A 52 10.86 -0.10 -2.26
C VAL A 52 12.32 0.30 -2.37
N LYS A 53 13.24 -0.63 -2.13
CA LYS A 53 14.67 -0.50 -2.35
C LYS A 53 15.18 -1.80 -2.94
N ASP A 54 15.55 -1.78 -4.21
CA ASP A 54 16.23 -2.88 -4.87
C ASP A 54 17.70 -2.50 -5.14
N PRO A 55 18.66 -3.04 -4.37
CA PRO A 55 20.08 -2.71 -4.56
C PRO A 55 20.66 -3.31 -5.85
N VAL A 56 20.11 -4.42 -6.35
CA VAL A 56 20.60 -5.09 -7.57
C VAL A 56 20.18 -4.28 -8.79
N LEU A 57 18.90 -3.91 -8.88
CA LEU A 57 18.40 -3.08 -9.96
C LEU A 57 18.82 -1.62 -9.81
N GLY A 58 19.05 -1.16 -8.56
CA GLY A 58 19.32 0.23 -8.23
C GLY A 58 18.07 1.10 -8.25
N ILE A 59 16.90 0.53 -7.91
CA ILE A 59 15.62 1.25 -7.88
C ILE A 59 15.29 1.59 -6.42
N VAL A 60 14.85 2.81 -6.18
CA VAL A 60 14.40 3.26 -4.86
C VAL A 60 13.10 4.04 -5.01
N VAL A 61 12.14 3.76 -4.14
CA VAL A 61 10.88 4.49 -4.03
C VAL A 61 10.66 4.87 -2.56
N ASN A 62 10.55 6.17 -2.32
CA ASN A 62 10.27 6.73 -1.00
C ASN A 62 8.98 7.56 -1.05
N GLY A 63 8.20 7.56 0.03
CA GLY A 63 6.95 8.32 0.15
C GLY A 63 6.94 9.22 1.37
N ARG A 64 6.58 10.51 1.19
CA ARG A 64 6.43 11.49 2.27
C ARG A 64 5.00 11.54 2.77
N ILE A 65 4.85 11.49 4.09
CA ILE A 65 3.58 11.65 4.79
C ILE A 65 3.21 13.14 4.90
N ILE A 66 1.93 13.44 4.66
CA ILE A 66 1.23 14.69 4.97
C ILE A 66 0.08 14.38 5.93
N GLY A 67 -0.43 15.39 6.64
CA GLY A 67 -1.61 15.24 7.49
C GLY A 67 -2.85 15.86 6.84
N ASP A 68 -4.00 15.78 7.49
CA ASP A 68 -5.12 16.69 7.19
C ASP A 68 -4.72 18.17 7.37
N LYS A 69 -5.49 19.08 6.75
CA LYS A 69 -5.35 20.54 6.94
C LYS A 69 -5.55 20.93 8.41
N LYS A 70 -6.48 20.26 9.09
CA LYS A 70 -6.85 20.50 10.50
C LYS A 70 -7.31 19.20 11.13
N VAL A 71 -7.09 19.07 12.44
CA VAL A 71 -7.68 17.97 13.24
C VAL A 71 -9.18 18.22 13.36
N SER A 72 -9.98 17.24 12.93
CA SER A 72 -11.44 17.28 13.09
C SER A 72 -11.81 17.27 14.59
N PRO A 73 -12.86 17.99 15.03
CA PRO A 73 -13.29 18.00 16.43
C PRO A 73 -13.53 16.58 16.96
N GLY A 74 -12.84 16.20 18.05
CA GLY A 74 -12.92 14.87 18.65
C GLY A 74 -12.25 13.74 17.85
N GLY A 75 -11.60 14.06 16.73
CA GLY A 75 -10.91 13.10 15.87
C GLY A 75 -9.39 13.10 16.08
N LYS A 76 -8.74 12.09 15.50
CA LYS A 76 -7.27 12.06 15.31
C LYS A 76 -6.92 12.76 14.00
N MET A 77 -5.69 13.27 13.89
CA MET A 77 -5.14 13.72 12.61
C MET A 77 -4.95 12.51 11.70
N ASN A 78 -5.62 12.52 10.55
CA ASN A 78 -5.40 11.54 9.50
C ASN A 78 -4.14 11.88 8.73
N THR A 79 -3.46 10.85 8.20
CA THR A 79 -2.18 11.02 7.50
C THR A 79 -2.21 10.29 6.16
N TYR A 80 -1.52 10.80 5.16
CA TYR A 80 -1.55 10.26 3.80
C TYR A 80 -0.20 10.46 3.12
N PHE A 81 0.05 9.79 1.99
CA PHE A 81 1.18 10.17 1.15
C PHE A 81 0.85 11.44 0.37
N GLY A 82 1.71 12.46 0.50
CA GLY A 82 1.59 13.71 -0.26
C GLY A 82 2.55 13.79 -1.44
N SER A 83 3.65 13.05 -1.37
CA SER A 83 4.61 12.97 -2.47
C SER A 83 5.43 11.69 -2.47
N PHE A 84 5.88 11.29 -3.65
CA PHE A 84 6.79 10.18 -3.87
C PHE A 84 8.07 10.64 -4.57
N GLY A 85 9.18 10.03 -4.18
CA GLY A 85 10.48 10.13 -4.84
C GLY A 85 10.84 8.78 -5.40
N ILE A 86 10.95 8.68 -6.73
CA ILE A 86 11.40 7.47 -7.42
C ILE A 86 12.78 7.76 -8.00
N MET A 87 13.76 6.95 -7.63
CA MET A 87 15.13 7.10 -8.07
C MET A 87 15.58 5.88 -8.83
N TYR A 88 16.33 6.16 -9.89
CA TYR A 88 17.20 5.19 -10.52
C TYR A 88 18.63 5.77 -10.59
N PRO A 89 19.41 5.72 -9.47
CA PRO A 89 20.70 6.37 -9.39
C PRO A 89 21.70 5.89 -10.45
N LYS A 90 21.68 4.60 -10.81
CA LYS A 90 22.55 4.05 -11.87
C LYS A 90 22.34 4.74 -13.24
N LEU A 91 21.15 5.27 -13.50
CA LEU A 91 20.82 6.02 -14.71
C LEU A 91 20.76 7.54 -14.47
N GLY A 92 21.05 8.01 -13.25
CA GLY A 92 20.96 9.42 -12.90
C GLY A 92 19.53 10.00 -12.99
N ILE A 93 18.50 9.15 -12.91
CA ILE A 93 17.08 9.56 -12.99
C ILE A 93 16.52 9.76 -11.58
N ARG A 94 15.81 10.87 -11.38
CA ARG A 94 14.98 11.11 -10.19
C ARG A 94 13.63 11.68 -10.62
N LEU A 95 12.56 11.11 -10.12
CA LEU A 95 11.20 11.52 -10.38
C LEU A 95 10.56 11.93 -9.05
N MET A 96 10.05 13.16 -9.00
CA MET A 96 9.21 13.65 -7.91
C MET A 96 7.76 13.66 -8.37
N VAL A 97 6.86 13.11 -7.57
CA VAL A 97 5.43 13.15 -7.81
C VAL A 97 4.78 13.76 -6.58
N SER A 98 4.07 14.87 -6.70
CA SER A 98 3.26 15.46 -5.64
C SER A 98 1.80 15.56 -6.07
N THR A 99 0.95 16.07 -5.18
CA THR A 99 -0.45 16.35 -5.53
C THR A 99 -0.61 17.56 -6.47
N GLN A 100 0.45 18.34 -6.68
CA GLN A 100 0.45 19.53 -7.54
C GLN A 100 1.19 19.32 -8.87
N GLU A 101 2.31 18.60 -8.85
CA GLU A 101 3.20 18.51 -10.00
C GLU A 101 3.97 17.19 -10.08
N ILE A 102 4.51 16.92 -11.28
CA ILE A 102 5.43 15.83 -11.54
C ILE A 102 6.71 16.45 -12.09
N SER A 103 7.85 16.19 -11.43
CA SER A 103 9.15 16.73 -11.84
C SER A 103 10.11 15.60 -12.17
N VAL A 104 10.72 15.65 -13.37
CA VAL A 104 11.71 14.67 -13.82
C VAL A 104 13.08 15.33 -13.85
N PHE A 105 14.03 14.76 -13.11
CA PHE A 105 15.42 15.19 -13.08
C PHE A 105 16.30 14.11 -13.70
N HIS A 106 17.19 14.50 -14.61
CA HIS A 106 18.09 13.59 -15.29
C HIS A 106 19.47 14.25 -15.48
N SER A 107 20.54 13.51 -15.18
CA SER A 107 21.90 14.05 -15.20
C SER A 107 22.73 13.70 -16.44
N SER A 108 22.20 12.97 -17.43
CA SER A 108 22.96 12.57 -18.63
C SER A 108 22.25 12.94 -19.95
N LYS A 109 22.98 12.96 -21.08
CA LYS A 109 22.47 13.50 -22.36
C LYS A 109 21.73 12.50 -23.25
N LEU A 110 21.82 11.18 -22.99
CA LEU A 110 21.12 10.15 -23.76
C LEU A 110 21.06 8.85 -22.95
N VAL A 111 19.96 8.65 -22.21
CA VAL A 111 19.53 7.33 -21.79
C VAL A 111 18.32 7.03 -22.65
N LYS A 112 18.40 5.99 -23.49
CA LYS A 112 17.19 5.41 -24.08
C LYS A 112 16.31 5.06 -22.89
N LEU A 113 15.24 5.82 -22.64
CA LEU A 113 14.48 5.74 -21.40
C LEU A 113 14.03 4.29 -21.24
N ILE A 114 14.64 3.56 -20.30
CA ILE A 114 14.14 2.24 -19.83
C ILE A 114 12.95 2.46 -18.88
N MET A 115 12.39 3.66 -18.89
CA MET A 115 11.30 4.12 -18.06
C MET A 115 10.25 4.72 -18.97
N ASP A 116 9.02 4.23 -18.90
CA ASP A 116 7.86 4.83 -19.56
C ASP A 116 7.00 5.53 -18.51
N LEU A 117 6.56 6.76 -18.82
CA LEU A 117 5.72 7.58 -17.95
C LEU A 117 4.45 7.94 -18.68
N GLN A 118 3.33 7.37 -18.25
CA GLN A 118 2.01 7.67 -18.80
C GLN A 118 1.25 8.54 -17.80
N VAL A 119 1.12 9.82 -18.15
CA VAL A 119 0.43 10.82 -17.31
C VAL A 119 -1.03 10.91 -17.74
N ALA A 120 -1.93 10.66 -16.81
CA ALA A 120 -3.35 10.93 -16.94
C ALA A 120 -3.78 12.04 -15.96
N LYS A 121 -5.06 12.45 -16.03
CA LYS A 121 -5.60 13.55 -15.22
C LYS A 121 -5.50 13.29 -13.70
N ASP A 122 -5.65 12.04 -13.29
CA ASP A 122 -5.79 11.60 -11.90
C ASP A 122 -4.81 10.48 -11.51
N HIS A 123 -3.95 10.04 -12.42
CA HIS A 123 -2.94 9.02 -12.12
C HIS A 123 -1.72 9.11 -13.03
N LEU A 124 -0.62 8.56 -12.54
CA LEU A 124 0.64 8.38 -13.25
C LEU A 124 0.98 6.89 -13.24
N THR A 125 1.16 6.32 -14.42
CA THR A 125 1.72 4.98 -14.57
C THR A 125 3.22 5.10 -14.88
N ILE A 126 4.05 4.43 -14.08
CA ILE A 126 5.48 4.30 -14.30
C ILE A 126 5.78 2.86 -14.65
N SER A 127 6.40 2.63 -15.81
CA SER A 127 6.91 1.31 -16.19
C SER A 127 8.43 1.37 -16.29
N LEU A 128 9.13 0.42 -15.66
CA LEU A 128 10.59 0.31 -15.64
C LEU A 128 10.97 -1.06 -16.20
N ARG A 129 11.93 -1.10 -17.14
CA ARG A 129 12.44 -2.36 -17.74
C ARG A 129 11.31 -3.25 -18.29
N ASP A 130 10.29 -2.62 -18.88
CA ASP A 130 9.12 -3.27 -19.51
C ASP A 130 8.32 -4.24 -18.62
N SER A 131 8.43 -4.13 -17.29
CA SER A 131 7.89 -5.15 -16.37
C SER A 131 7.64 -4.68 -14.94
N ILE A 132 8.49 -3.81 -14.38
CA ILE A 132 8.23 -3.21 -13.07
C ILE A 132 7.25 -2.07 -13.30
N LYS A 133 6.02 -2.20 -12.81
CA LYS A 133 4.97 -1.23 -13.05
C LYS A 133 4.35 -0.73 -11.76
N PHE A 134 4.35 0.59 -11.61
CA PHE A 134 3.71 1.29 -10.51
C PHE A 134 2.62 2.22 -11.04
N VAL A 135 1.58 2.41 -10.24
CA VAL A 135 0.58 3.44 -10.47
C VAL A 135 0.51 4.32 -9.23
N ILE A 136 0.66 5.62 -9.43
CA ILE A 136 0.43 6.64 -8.41
C ILE A 136 -0.88 7.34 -8.75
N ILE A 137 -1.83 7.36 -7.82
CA ILE A 137 -3.17 7.91 -8.03
C ILE A 137 -3.34 9.16 -7.18
N LEU A 138 -3.84 10.24 -7.78
CA LEU A 138 -4.25 11.45 -7.09
C LEU A 138 -5.71 11.31 -6.63
N HIS A 139 -5.89 11.22 -5.32
CA HIS A 139 -7.21 11.25 -4.70
C HIS A 139 -7.60 12.71 -4.41
N LYS A 140 -8.49 13.25 -5.25
CA LYS A 140 -8.97 14.63 -5.09
C LYS A 140 -10.01 14.75 -4.00
N VAL A 141 -9.78 15.68 -3.10
CA VAL A 141 -10.74 16.16 -2.13
C VAL A 141 -11.37 17.44 -2.68
N TRP A 142 -12.62 17.71 -2.32
CA TRP A 142 -13.24 18.98 -2.68
C TRP A 142 -12.40 20.17 -2.17
N GLU A 143 -12.14 21.14 -3.03
CA GLU A 143 -11.20 22.25 -2.78
C GLU A 143 -11.44 22.99 -1.45
N LYS A 144 -12.72 23.28 -1.14
CA LYS A 144 -13.12 24.01 0.08
C LYS A 144 -13.34 23.09 1.29
N HIS A 145 -12.92 21.84 1.22
CA HIS A 145 -13.08 20.92 2.35
C HIS A 145 -12.28 21.43 3.58
N PRO A 146 -12.91 21.55 4.75
CA PRO A 146 -12.32 22.23 5.91
C PRO A 146 -11.20 21.44 6.61
N TYR A 147 -11.22 20.10 6.49
CA TYR A 147 -10.29 19.20 7.18
C TYR A 147 -9.34 18.47 6.22
N HIS A 148 -9.86 17.71 5.25
CA HIS A 148 -9.07 16.94 4.30
C HIS A 148 -8.46 17.76 3.15
N GLN A 149 -7.40 17.21 2.56
CA GLN A 149 -6.72 17.71 1.36
C GLN A 149 -6.41 16.57 0.39
N ASP A 150 -6.07 16.91 -0.84
CA ASP A 150 -5.61 15.94 -1.85
C ASP A 150 -4.44 15.12 -1.32
N TYR A 151 -4.43 13.84 -1.69
CA TYR A 151 -3.37 12.91 -1.33
C TYR A 151 -3.11 11.91 -2.46
N LEU A 152 -2.03 11.14 -2.33
CA LEU A 152 -1.60 10.16 -3.29
C LEU A 152 -1.75 8.74 -2.75
N GLY A 153 -2.17 7.82 -3.61
CA GLY A 153 -2.04 6.37 -3.40
C GLY A 153 -0.89 5.81 -4.23
N PHE A 154 -0.16 4.83 -3.69
CA PHE A 154 0.90 4.13 -4.40
C PHE A 154 0.56 2.65 -4.53
N TYR A 155 0.53 2.17 -5.76
CA TYR A 155 0.14 0.81 -6.07
C TYR A 155 1.15 0.12 -6.96
N THR A 156 1.50 -1.11 -6.60
CA THR A 156 2.36 -1.97 -7.43
C THR A 156 1.49 -2.83 -8.32
N ILE A 157 1.59 -2.63 -9.63
CA ILE A 157 0.85 -3.41 -10.64
C ILE A 157 1.62 -4.67 -10.98
N ASP A 158 2.94 -4.52 -11.11
CA ASP A 158 3.80 -5.62 -11.48
C ASP A 158 5.17 -5.49 -10.82
N SER A 159 5.57 -6.54 -10.13
CA SER A 159 6.79 -6.64 -9.34
C SER A 159 7.70 -7.81 -9.73
N HIS A 160 7.36 -8.60 -10.76
CA HIS A 160 8.03 -9.89 -11.02
C HIS A 160 9.52 -9.77 -11.38
N LEU A 161 9.95 -8.64 -11.94
CA LEU A 161 11.37 -8.42 -12.25
C LEU A 161 12.19 -7.78 -11.13
N PHE A 162 11.60 -7.49 -9.95
CA PHE A 162 12.41 -7.13 -8.81
C PHE A 162 13.34 -8.28 -8.40
N SER A 163 14.57 -7.96 -8.01
CA SER A 163 15.51 -8.96 -7.53
C SER A 163 15.06 -9.54 -6.20
N THR A 164 15.58 -10.71 -5.83
CA THR A 164 15.34 -11.35 -4.53
C THR A 164 15.86 -10.53 -3.34
N ARG A 165 16.61 -9.46 -3.59
CA ARG A 165 17.13 -8.52 -2.58
C ARG A 165 16.29 -7.25 -2.44
N VAL A 166 15.18 -7.14 -3.17
CA VAL A 166 14.24 -6.03 -3.01
C VAL A 166 13.69 -6.02 -1.58
N HIS A 167 13.62 -4.84 -0.99
CA HIS A 167 13.13 -4.63 0.36
C HIS A 167 12.40 -3.28 0.47
N GLY A 168 11.99 -2.89 1.67
CA GLY A 168 11.16 -1.72 1.98
C GLY A 168 9.80 -2.14 2.57
N LEU A 169 8.98 -1.17 2.96
CA LEU A 169 7.64 -1.45 3.52
C LEU A 169 6.77 -2.30 2.58
N LEU A 170 6.94 -2.15 1.26
CA LEU A 170 6.25 -2.96 0.25
C LEU A 170 7.18 -3.99 -0.39
N GLY A 171 8.43 -3.61 -0.68
CA GLY A 171 9.36 -4.44 -1.43
C GLY A 171 9.58 -5.83 -0.82
N GLN A 172 9.56 -5.94 0.51
CA GLN A 172 9.73 -7.21 1.21
C GLN A 172 8.66 -8.29 0.89
N PHE A 173 7.54 -7.90 0.28
CA PHE A 173 6.43 -8.81 -0.06
C PHE A 173 6.40 -9.20 -1.55
N TYR A 174 7.25 -8.63 -2.40
CA TYR A 174 7.20 -8.84 -3.86
C TYR A 174 7.58 -10.26 -4.31
N HIS A 175 8.22 -11.04 -3.44
CA HIS A 175 8.50 -12.47 -3.65
C HIS A 175 7.55 -13.38 -2.87
N GLY A 176 6.42 -12.83 -2.41
CA GLY A 176 5.42 -13.52 -1.62
C GLY A 176 5.74 -13.58 -0.13
N VAL A 177 4.74 -13.99 0.64
CA VAL A 177 4.85 -14.22 2.09
C VAL A 177 4.09 -15.49 2.44
N GLN A 178 4.72 -16.34 3.25
CA GLN A 178 4.11 -17.57 3.73
C GLN A 178 3.45 -17.34 5.08
N PHE A 179 2.21 -17.78 5.20
CA PHE A 179 1.44 -17.70 6.43
C PHE A 179 0.40 -18.81 6.53
N GLU A 180 -0.05 -19.09 7.74
CA GLU A 180 -1.19 -19.95 8.04
C GLU A 180 -2.21 -19.16 8.84
N VAL A 181 -3.51 -19.42 8.64
CA VAL A 181 -4.59 -18.73 9.34
C VAL A 181 -5.43 -19.77 10.06
N GLY A 182 -5.58 -19.58 11.36
CA GLY A 182 -6.45 -20.40 12.19
C GLY A 182 -7.92 -20.07 11.98
N GLU A 183 -8.77 -20.71 12.77
CA GLU A 183 -10.21 -20.48 12.68
C GLU A 183 -10.60 -19.05 13.08
N LEU A 184 -11.65 -18.56 12.40
CA LEU A 184 -12.28 -17.30 12.75
C LEU A 184 -12.94 -17.42 14.12
N HIS A 185 -12.69 -16.43 14.97
CA HIS A 185 -13.31 -16.32 16.29
C HIS A 185 -13.83 -14.89 16.50
N ALA A 186 -14.77 -14.76 17.44
CA ALA A 186 -15.37 -13.47 17.75
C ALA A 186 -14.29 -12.49 18.25
N GLY A 187 -14.11 -11.39 17.51
CA GLY A 187 -13.24 -10.30 17.94
C GLY A 187 -13.89 -9.46 19.05
N LYS A 188 -13.15 -8.46 19.57
CA LYS A 188 -13.68 -7.49 20.56
C LYS A 188 -14.89 -6.69 20.08
N ASP A 189 -15.06 -6.60 18.77
CA ASP A 189 -16.19 -5.96 18.09
C ASP A 189 -16.96 -7.08 17.40
N ALA A 190 -18.24 -7.25 17.76
CA ALA A 190 -19.09 -8.36 17.26
C ALA A 190 -19.16 -8.41 15.73
N ASN A 191 -18.86 -7.30 15.06
CA ASN A 191 -18.88 -7.16 13.61
C ASN A 191 -17.49 -7.31 12.96
N LYS A 192 -16.43 -7.62 13.72
CA LYS A 192 -15.06 -7.76 13.23
C LYS A 192 -14.46 -9.09 13.68
N PRO A 193 -14.67 -10.16 12.90
CA PRO A 193 -14.10 -11.46 13.23
C PRO A 193 -12.58 -11.39 13.18
N SER A 194 -11.92 -12.03 14.14
CA SER A 194 -10.47 -12.13 14.23
C SER A 194 -10.01 -13.57 13.95
N ALA A 195 -8.75 -13.70 13.58
CA ALA A 195 -8.06 -14.98 13.47
C ALA A 195 -6.65 -14.86 14.05
N THR A 196 -6.10 -16.00 14.45
CA THR A 196 -4.66 -16.13 14.71
C THR A 196 -3.99 -16.44 13.38
N MET A 197 -2.96 -15.69 13.02
CA MET A 197 -2.13 -15.94 11.86
C MET A 197 -0.71 -16.28 12.30
N TRP A 198 -0.16 -17.36 11.75
CA TRP A 198 1.25 -17.71 11.89
C TRP A 198 1.99 -17.24 10.64
N VAL A 199 2.85 -16.24 10.77
CA VAL A 199 3.54 -15.60 9.65
C VAL A 199 4.95 -15.21 10.08
N LYS A 200 5.94 -15.46 9.23
CA LYS A 200 7.36 -15.15 9.51
C LYS A 200 7.86 -15.66 10.88
N GLY A 201 7.35 -16.82 11.33
CA GLY A 201 7.70 -17.41 12.63
C GLY A 201 7.06 -16.73 13.85
N GLN A 202 6.08 -15.84 13.63
CA GLN A 202 5.36 -15.12 14.68
C GLN A 202 3.89 -15.52 14.69
N GLU A 203 3.27 -15.47 15.87
CA GLU A 203 1.83 -15.59 16.05
C GLU A 203 1.22 -14.20 16.20
N VAL A 204 0.30 -13.83 15.32
CA VAL A 204 -0.27 -12.49 15.26
C VAL A 204 -1.79 -12.55 15.15
N THR A 205 -2.49 -11.75 15.96
CA THR A 205 -3.93 -11.57 15.81
C THR A 205 -4.23 -10.63 14.63
N VAL A 206 -4.95 -11.15 13.64
CA VAL A 206 -5.40 -10.42 12.45
C VAL A 206 -6.93 -10.29 12.44
N PHE A 207 -7.44 -9.34 11.67
CA PHE A 207 -8.88 -9.09 11.55
C PHE A 207 -9.30 -9.21 10.09
N ARG A 208 -10.41 -9.89 9.80
CA ARG A 208 -10.93 -9.90 8.43
C ARG A 208 -11.62 -8.57 8.13
N GLY A 209 -11.24 -7.93 7.04
CA GLY A 209 -11.81 -6.65 6.61
C GLY A 209 -11.92 -6.54 5.09
N GLN A 210 -12.48 -5.43 4.64
CA GLN A 210 -12.56 -5.04 3.23
C GLN A 210 -11.78 -3.74 3.06
N GLN A 211 -10.89 -3.68 2.08
CA GLN A 211 -10.12 -2.48 1.74
C GLN A 211 -10.34 -2.11 0.29
N LYS A 212 -10.28 -0.82 0.00
CA LYS A 212 -10.51 -0.32 -1.36
C LYS A 212 -9.20 -0.29 -2.12
N ASP A 213 -9.10 -1.08 -3.18
CA ASP A 213 -7.93 -1.17 -4.06
C ASP A 213 -8.22 -0.53 -5.42
N PHE A 214 -7.30 0.28 -5.91
CA PHE A 214 -7.46 1.04 -7.15
C PHE A 214 -6.56 0.54 -8.28
N ARG A 215 -5.85 -0.59 -8.10
CA ARG A 215 -4.94 -1.16 -9.11
C ARG A 215 -5.61 -1.53 -10.42
N ARG A 216 -6.85 -2.04 -10.35
CA ARG A 216 -7.61 -2.53 -11.52
C ARG A 216 -8.55 -1.47 -12.08
N ASP A 217 -9.26 -0.75 -11.21
CA ASP A 217 -10.13 0.38 -11.58
C ASP A 217 -9.72 1.62 -10.78
N VAL A 218 -8.90 2.47 -11.40
CA VAL A 218 -8.40 3.72 -10.80
C VAL A 218 -9.50 4.74 -10.46
N LYS A 219 -10.69 4.62 -11.07
CA LYS A 219 -11.81 5.55 -10.87
C LYS A 219 -12.72 5.09 -9.75
N LYS A 220 -13.16 3.83 -9.81
CA LYS A 220 -14.13 3.30 -8.85
C LYS A 220 -13.48 2.63 -7.66
N GLY A 221 -12.32 1.99 -7.86
CA GLY A 221 -11.73 1.03 -6.92
C GLY A 221 -12.58 -0.23 -6.76
N GLU A 222 -11.94 -1.32 -6.34
CA GLU A 222 -12.56 -2.60 -6.01
C GLU A 222 -12.45 -2.83 -4.50
N ASN A 223 -13.48 -3.45 -3.90
CA ASN A 223 -13.39 -3.90 -2.51
C ASN A 223 -12.67 -5.25 -2.48
N VAL A 224 -11.52 -5.27 -1.83
CA VAL A 224 -10.68 -6.46 -1.67
C VAL A 224 -10.78 -6.95 -0.23
N PRO A 225 -11.20 -8.20 0.00
CA PRO A 225 -11.13 -8.80 1.33
C PRO A 225 -9.66 -9.02 1.71
N CYS A 226 -9.27 -8.61 2.92
CA CYS A 226 -7.90 -8.79 3.40
C CYS A 226 -7.82 -9.08 4.89
N TRP A 227 -6.70 -9.68 5.30
CA TRP A 227 -6.32 -9.84 6.70
C TRP A 227 -5.58 -8.60 7.19
N PHE A 228 -6.20 -7.88 8.12
CA PHE A 228 -5.71 -6.61 8.62
C PHE A 228 -4.78 -6.80 9.82
N PHE A 229 -3.55 -6.30 9.69
CA PHE A 229 -2.58 -6.17 10.76
C PHE A 229 -2.67 -4.78 11.39
N ARG A 230 -2.78 -4.75 12.72
CA ARG A 230 -2.80 -3.49 13.50
C ARG A 230 -1.37 -2.97 13.72
N ASN A 231 -1.28 -1.81 14.39
CA ASN A 231 -0.03 -1.27 14.94
C ASN A 231 1.07 -1.13 13.87
N ASN A 232 0.79 -0.37 12.80
CA ASN A 232 1.78 -0.08 11.78
C ASN A 232 2.39 -1.33 11.11
N GLY A 233 1.61 -2.40 10.93
CA GLY A 233 2.09 -3.64 10.32
C GLY A 233 3.03 -4.48 11.21
N THR A 234 3.06 -4.20 12.52
CA THR A 234 3.82 -5.02 13.48
C THR A 234 3.46 -6.49 13.33
N GLY A 235 4.49 -7.34 13.20
CA GLY A 235 4.34 -8.78 13.02
C GLY A 235 4.30 -9.26 11.57
N ILE A 236 4.08 -8.36 10.60
CA ILE A 236 4.14 -8.69 9.16
C ILE A 236 5.30 -8.01 8.45
N ILE A 237 5.67 -6.79 8.84
CA ILE A 237 6.88 -6.14 8.33
C ILE A 237 8.11 -6.66 9.08
N ASP A 238 9.26 -6.71 8.40
CA ASP A 238 10.53 -6.99 9.06
C ASP A 238 10.91 -5.81 9.97
N GLY A 239 11.16 -6.07 11.26
CA GLY A 239 11.48 -5.02 12.23
C GLY A 239 10.27 -4.16 12.62
N SER A 240 10.50 -2.86 12.81
CA SER A 240 9.50 -1.85 13.14
C SER A 240 9.29 -0.89 11.97
N HIS A 241 8.18 -0.12 11.98
CA HIS A 241 7.94 0.85 10.91
C HIS A 241 9.01 1.97 10.89
N GLU A 242 9.61 2.27 12.04
CA GLU A 242 10.66 3.29 12.20
C GLU A 242 11.93 2.95 11.42
N ASP A 243 12.23 1.66 11.24
CA ASP A 243 13.38 1.16 10.48
C ASP A 243 13.32 1.55 8.99
N TYR A 244 12.14 1.94 8.52
CA TYR A 244 11.91 2.36 7.13
C TYR A 244 11.88 3.89 6.97
N ILE A 245 12.10 4.68 8.02
CA ILE A 245 12.08 6.15 7.94
C ILE A 245 13.40 6.68 7.38
N VAL A 246 13.37 7.35 6.24
CA VAL A 246 14.55 7.93 5.57
C VAL A 246 14.58 9.46 5.66
N PRO A 247 15.75 10.12 5.57
CA PRO A 247 15.86 11.57 5.75
C PRO A 247 15.36 12.40 4.56
N GLY A 248 15.03 11.77 3.42
CA GLY A 248 14.66 12.50 2.20
C GLY A 248 14.08 11.61 1.12
N LEU A 249 13.24 12.21 0.25
CA LEU A 249 12.65 11.50 -0.91
C LEU A 249 13.74 10.96 -1.84
N PHE A 250 14.88 11.65 -1.95
CA PHE A 250 16.02 11.26 -2.77
C PHE A 250 17.24 10.79 -1.96
N ARG A 251 17.00 10.16 -0.80
CA ARG A 251 18.05 9.62 0.07
C ARG A 251 17.80 8.14 0.36
N THR A 252 18.87 7.42 0.63
CA THR A 252 18.87 6.05 1.15
C THR A 252 19.77 6.00 2.38
N PHE A 253 19.49 5.06 3.30
CA PHE A 253 20.53 4.55 4.19
C PHE A 253 21.56 3.72 3.41
#